data_AF-B6HNH9-F1
#
_entry.id   AF-B6HNH9-F1
#
_cell.length_a   1.000
_cell.length_b   1.000
_cell.length_c   1.000
_cell.angle_alpha   90.00
_cell.angle_beta   90.00
_cell.angle_gamma   90.00
#
_symmetry.space_group_name_H-M   'P 1'
#
loop_
_entity.id
_entity.type
_entity.pdbx_description
1 polymer ?
#
loop_
_entity_poly.entity_id
_entity_poly.type
_entity_poly.pdbx_seq_one_letter_code
_entity_poly.pdbx_strand_id
1 'polypeptide(L)'
;ALESKELLAICLRKLRGLNKVRIIDASFIWTEPHSKRLRVKITIQTEAFQGTIVQQQFEVEYVVANQQCSGYALPPPPKEPKISLNSSQLLSNSSPTE
;
A
#
# COMPACT_ATOMS: atom_id res chain seq x y z
N ALA A 1 -11.91 -11.75 -4.82
CA ALA A 1 -12.29 -12.20 -3.46
C ALA A 1 -11.38 -11.49 -2.45
N LEU A 2 -11.91 -11.00 -1.33
CA LEU A 2 -11.12 -10.43 -0.21
C LEU A 2 -10.31 -11.52 0.54
N GLU A 3 -10.48 -12.76 0.11
CA GLU A 3 -9.87 -13.95 0.68
C GLU A 3 -8.79 -14.42 -0.29
N SER A 4 -7.57 -13.93 -0.07
CA SER A 4 -6.40 -14.33 -0.85
C SER A 4 -5.35 -14.93 0.07
N LYS A 5 -4.73 -16.02 -0.39
CA LYS A 5 -3.61 -16.68 0.31
C LYS A 5 -2.42 -15.72 0.48
N GLU A 6 -2.19 -14.86 -0.50
CA GLU A 6 -1.10 -13.86 -0.48
C GLU A 6 -1.32 -12.80 0.61
N LEU A 7 -2.57 -12.36 0.78
CA LEU A 7 -2.93 -11.40 1.82
C LEU A 7 -2.70 -12.00 3.21
N LEU A 8 -3.10 -13.26 3.40
CA LEU A 8 -2.88 -13.99 4.65
C LEU A 8 -1.38 -14.10 4.99
N ALA A 9 -0.55 -14.44 4.01
CA ALA A 9 0.90 -14.50 4.18
C ALA A 9 1.51 -13.14 4.58
N ILE A 10 1.01 -12.04 4.02
CA ILE A 10 1.43 -10.68 4.39
C ILE A 10 0.99 -10.36 5.83
N CYS A 11 -0.25 -10.68 6.22
CA CYS A 11 -0.76 -10.47 7.57
C CYS A 11 0.08 -11.24 8.62
N LEU A 12 0.32 -12.54 8.40
CA LEU A 12 1.12 -13.37 9.31
C LEU A 12 2.55 -12.83 9.49
N ARG A 13 3.17 -12.33 8.42
CA ARG A 13 4.52 -11.76 8.48
C ARG A 13 4.61 -10.43 9.24
N LYS A 14 3.52 -9.67 9.31
CA LYS A 14 3.47 -8.40 10.06
C LYS A 14 3.34 -8.59 11.56
N LEU A 15 2.81 -9.73 12.00
CA LEU A 15 2.65 -10.06 13.42
C LEU A 15 4.00 -10.43 14.06
N ARG A 16 4.29 -9.82 15.22
CA ARG A 16 5.51 -10.10 15.98
C ARG A 16 5.37 -11.43 16.73
N GLY A 17 6.47 -12.19 16.83
CA GLY A 17 6.54 -13.39 17.67
C GLY A 17 6.12 -14.71 17.01
N LEU A 18 5.59 -14.69 15.78
CA LEU A 18 5.20 -15.90 15.05
C LEU A 18 6.38 -16.81 14.66
N ASN A 19 7.61 -16.32 14.67
CA ASN A 19 8.79 -17.16 14.38
C ASN A 19 9.09 -18.19 15.49
N LYS A 20 8.56 -17.99 16.70
CA LYS A 20 8.80 -18.88 17.85
C LYS A 20 7.69 -19.91 18.05
N VAL A 21 6.56 -19.73 17.40
CA VAL A 21 5.36 -20.56 17.59
C VAL A 21 4.99 -21.25 16.29
N ARG A 22 4.48 -22.48 16.38
CA ARG A 22 4.06 -23.23 15.20
C ARG A 22 2.63 -22.85 14.84
N ILE A 23 2.42 -22.31 13.65
CA ILE A 23 1.07 -22.03 13.13
C ILE A 23 0.47 -23.35 12.63
N ILE A 24 -0.74 -23.67 13.07
CA ILE A 24 -1.49 -24.86 12.64
C ILE A 24 -2.44 -24.48 11.51
N ASP A 25 -3.22 -23.42 11.73
CA ASP A 25 -4.27 -22.97 10.83
C ASP A 25 -4.43 -21.45 10.92
N ALA A 26 -4.84 -20.84 9.82
CA ALA A 26 -5.19 -19.43 9.78
C ALA A 26 -6.32 -19.22 8.76
N SER A 27 -7.39 -18.55 9.19
CA SER A 27 -8.60 -18.32 8.41
C SER A 27 -9.11 -16.88 8.56
N PHE A 28 -9.74 -16.36 7.51
CA PHE A 28 -10.43 -15.08 7.58
C PHE A 28 -11.78 -15.26 8.26
N ILE A 29 -12.12 -14.33 9.15
CA ILE A 29 -13.47 -14.20 9.71
C ILE A 29 -14.20 -13.18 8.85
N TRP A 30 -15.43 -13.49 8.43
CA TRP A 30 -16.25 -12.55 7.68
C TRP A 30 -16.47 -11.28 8.49
N THR A 31 -16.17 -10.15 7.87
CA THR A 31 -16.36 -8.81 8.42
C THR A 31 -17.17 -7.98 7.44
N GLU A 32 -17.92 -7.02 7.97
CA GLU A 32 -18.75 -6.13 7.16
C GLU A 32 -17.93 -5.45 6.04
N PRO A 33 -18.35 -5.51 4.75
CA PRO A 33 -17.58 -5.04 3.59
C PRO A 33 -17.15 -3.58 3.64
N HIS A 34 -17.90 -2.72 4.33
CA HIS A 34 -17.62 -1.29 4.42
C HIS A 34 -16.61 -0.93 5.51
N SER A 35 -16.35 -1.84 6.45
CA SER A 35 -15.57 -1.54 7.65
C SER A 35 -14.10 -1.25 7.39
N LYS A 36 -13.58 -1.62 6.19
CA LYS A 36 -12.14 -1.64 5.88
C LYS A 36 -11.33 -2.38 6.95
N ARG A 37 -11.94 -3.33 7.64
CA ARG A 37 -11.33 -4.17 8.65
C ARG A 37 -11.26 -5.60 8.12
N LEU A 38 -10.17 -6.28 8.45
CA LEU A 38 -9.95 -7.69 8.18
C LEU A 38 -9.73 -8.38 9.53
N ARG A 39 -10.60 -9.34 9.87
CA ARG A 39 -10.39 -10.17 11.05
C ARG A 39 -9.81 -11.51 10.62
N VAL A 40 -8.69 -11.90 11.24
CA VAL A 40 -8.01 -13.16 10.98
C VAL A 40 -7.98 -13.97 12.26
N LYS A 41 -8.46 -15.20 12.18
CA LYS A 41 -8.35 -16.21 13.22
C LYS A 41 -7.08 -17.01 12.98
N ILE A 42 -6.22 -17.09 13.98
CA ILE A 42 -4.97 -17.84 13.90
C ILE A 42 -4.95 -18.86 15.03
N THR A 43 -4.62 -20.09 14.67
CA THR A 43 -4.45 -21.20 15.61
C THR A 43 -2.97 -21.53 15.70
N ILE A 44 -2.38 -21.33 16.87
CA ILE A 44 -0.98 -21.66 17.14
C ILE A 44 -0.88 -22.87 18.06
N GLN A 45 0.23 -23.57 17.94
CA GLN A 45 0.63 -24.66 18.78
C GLN A 45 1.95 -24.28 19.47
N THR A 46 1.96 -24.36 20.79
CA THR A 46 3.11 -24.02 21.64
C THR A 46 3.34 -25.13 22.63
N GLU A 47 4.60 -25.39 22.98
CA GLU A 47 4.95 -26.28 24.07
C GLU A 47 4.90 -25.48 25.38
N ALA A 48 4.08 -25.91 26.34
CA ALA A 48 3.93 -25.22 27.61
C ALA A 48 4.96 -25.71 28.63
N PHE A 49 4.96 -27.00 28.97
CA PHE A 49 5.89 -27.59 29.94
C PHE A 49 5.95 -29.12 29.79
N GLN A 50 7.16 -29.69 29.85
CA GLN A 50 7.42 -31.14 29.84
C GLN A 50 6.69 -31.90 28.70
N GLY A 51 6.79 -31.42 27.45
CA GLY A 51 6.14 -32.07 26.30
C GLY A 51 4.63 -31.86 26.20
N THR A 52 4.01 -31.06 27.09
CA THR A 52 2.59 -30.71 26.97
C THR A 52 2.41 -29.69 25.85
N ILE A 53 1.71 -30.11 24.79
CA ILE A 53 1.39 -29.27 23.64
C ILE A 53 0.06 -28.55 23.87
N VAL A 54 0.10 -27.21 23.86
CA VAL A 54 -1.08 -26.36 23.99
C VAL A 54 -1.41 -25.74 22.64
N GLN A 55 -2.68 -25.87 22.23
CA GLN A 55 -3.23 -25.14 21.10
C GLN A 55 -3.99 -23.92 21.61
N GLN A 56 -3.65 -22.76 21.07
CA GLN A 56 -4.32 -21.52 21.40
C GLN A 56 -4.79 -20.84 20.13
N GLN A 57 -6.02 -20.34 20.19
CA GLN A 57 -6.63 -19.59 19.12
C GLN A 57 -6.72 -18.12 19.53
N PHE A 58 -6.34 -17.23 18.63
CA PHE A 58 -6.52 -15.80 18.84
C PHE A 58 -7.03 -15.14 17.55
N GLU A 59 -7.76 -14.05 17.74
CA GLU A 59 -8.24 -13.20 16.65
C GLU A 59 -7.41 -11.94 16.56
N VAL A 60 -7.08 -11.54 15.33
CA VAL A 60 -6.37 -10.29 15.05
C VAL A 60 -7.21 -9.46 14.11
N GLU A 61 -7.45 -8.21 14.48
CA GLU A 61 -8.08 -7.21 13.62
C GLU A 61 -7.01 -6.36 12.93
N TYR A 62 -7.10 -6.27 11.60
CA TYR A 62 -6.30 -5.38 10.78
C TYR A 62 -7.17 -4.27 10.20
N VAL A 63 -6.67 -3.04 10.24
CA VAL A 63 -7.29 -1.89 9.56
C VAL A 63 -6.57 -1.66 8.23
N VAL A 64 -7.35 -1.61 7.14
CA VAL A 64 -6.84 -1.35 5.80
C VAL A 64 -6.70 0.15 5.59
N ALA A 65 -5.46 0.62 5.45
CA ALA A 65 -5.15 1.98 5.07
C ALA A 65 -4.88 2.06 3.56
N ASN A 66 -5.60 2.94 2.87
CA ASN A 66 -5.36 3.20 1.45
C ASN A 66 -4.11 4.05 1.31
N GLN A 67 -3.20 3.64 0.42
CA GLN A 67 -2.06 4.46 0.03
C GLN A 67 -2.03 4.63 -1.49
N GLN A 68 -1.57 5.80 -1.95
CA GLN A 68 -1.31 6.03 -3.36
C GLN A 68 0.02 5.39 -3.73
N CYS A 69 0.05 4.65 -4.85
CA CYS A 69 1.30 4.13 -5.39
C CYS A 69 2.16 5.30 -5.90
N SER A 70 3.42 5.39 -5.44
CA SER A 70 4.34 6.47 -5.82
C SER A 70 4.86 6.39 -7.27
N GLY A 71 4.57 5.31 -7.99
CA GLY A 71 5.19 5.00 -9.29
C GLY A 71 4.58 5.66 -10.53
N TYR A 72 3.43 6.36 -10.42
CA TYR A 72 2.73 6.95 -11.58
C TYR A 72 2.60 8.47 -11.52
N ALA A 73 3.33 9.16 -10.64
CA ALA A 73 3.38 10.61 -10.68
C ALA A 73 4.14 11.02 -11.94
N LEU A 74 3.39 11.41 -12.99
CA LEU A 74 3.97 12.07 -14.15
C LEU A 74 4.84 13.24 -13.67
N PRO A 75 6.05 13.41 -14.23
CA PRO A 75 6.87 14.57 -13.89
C PRO A 75 6.04 15.84 -14.13
N PRO A 76 6.14 16.85 -13.24
CA PRO A 76 5.41 18.10 -13.45
C PRO A 76 5.76 18.66 -14.83
N PRO A 77 4.79 19.23 -15.57
CA PRO A 77 5.06 19.76 -16.90
C PRO A 77 6.18 20.81 -16.84
N PRO A 78 7.08 20.85 -17.84
CA PRO A 78 8.13 21.86 -17.89
C PRO A 78 7.48 23.24 -17.87
N LYS A 79 7.93 24.12 -16.96
CA LYS A 79 7.49 25.52 -16.94
C LYS A 79 7.88 26.15 -18.28
N GLU A 80 6.89 26.67 -19.02
CA GLU A 80 7.14 27.34 -20.29
C GLU A 80 8.17 28.46 -20.11
N PRO A 81 9.17 28.56 -21.00
CA PRO A 81 10.08 29.70 -20.98
C PRO A 81 9.27 30.96 -21.28
N LYS A 82 9.25 31.90 -20.34
CA LYS A 82 8.69 33.24 -20.58
C LYS A 82 9.59 33.95 -21.58
N ILE A 83 9.27 33.83 -22.87
CA ILE A 83 9.92 34.61 -23.92
C ILE A 83 9.38 36.04 -23.78
N SER A 84 10.18 36.90 -23.18
CA SER A 84 9.93 38.35 -23.19
C SER A 84 10.33 38.88 -24.56
N LEU A 85 9.45 38.80 -25.56
CA LEU A 85 9.67 39.56 -26.80
C LEU A 85 9.64 41.05 -26.46
N ASN A 86 10.75 41.73 -26.74
CA ASN A 86 10.81 43.18 -26.71
C ASN A 86 10.09 43.73 -27.95
N SER A 87 9.13 44.63 -27.75
CA SER A 87 8.36 45.29 -28.82
C SER A 87 9.21 46.12 -29.78
N SER A 88 10.52 46.23 -29.53
CA SER A 88 11.49 46.98 -30.32
C SER A 88 11.90 46.30 -31.63
N GLN A 89 11.58 45.01 -31.84
CA GLN A 89 11.96 44.29 -33.07
C GLN A 89 10.92 44.34 -34.20
N LEU A 90 9.82 45.07 -34.05
CA LEU A 90 8.75 45.17 -35.08
C LEU A 90 8.82 46.41 -36.00
N LEU A 91 9.82 47.30 -35.88
CA LEU A 91 9.91 48.51 -36.72
C LEU A 91 11.29 48.72 -37.35
N SER A 92 11.75 47.77 -38.16
CA SER A 92 12.72 48.07 -39.21
C SER A 92 12.55 47.07 -40.35
N ASN A 93 11.67 47.40 -41.31
CA ASN A 93 11.79 47.00 -42.72
C ASN A 93 10.60 47.58 -43.50
N SER A 94 10.68 48.87 -43.79
CA SER A 94 10.00 49.47 -44.95
C SER A 94 10.79 50.69 -45.40
N SER A 95 11.90 50.44 -46.09
CA SER A 95 12.47 51.42 -47.00
C SER A 95 11.68 51.38 -48.32
N PRO A 96 11.30 52.53 -48.89
CA PRO A 96 10.59 52.60 -50.16
C PRO A 96 11.58 52.54 -51.34
N THR A 97 11.30 51.72 -52.34
CA THR A 97 11.97 51.79 -53.65
C THR A 97 10.96 51.55 -54.76
N GLU A 98 10.87 52.59 -55.60
CA GLU A 98 10.27 52.74 -56.95
C GLU A 98 8.80 52.39 -57.20
#